data_AF-A0A4Y9JMB1-F1
#
_entry.id   AF-A0A4Y9JMB1-F1
#
_cell.length_a   1.000
_cell.length_b   1.000
_cell.length_c   1.000
_cell.angle_alpha   90.00
_cell.angle_beta   90.00
_cell.angle_gamma   90.00
#
_symmetry.space_group_name_H-M   'P 1'
#
loop_
_entity.id
_entity.type
_entity.pdbx_description
1 polymer ?
#
loop_
_entity_poly.entity_id
_entity_poly.type
_entity_poly.pdbx_seq_one_letter_code
_entity_poly.pdbx_strand_id
1 'polypeptide(L)' 'NVRRAPNTSGEIVAQYKKGQTIKYDLVIIDLNGFVWISYIGGSGKRNYVATGATKNGERFGSAWGTFK' A
#
# COMPACT_ATOMS: atom_id res chain seq x y z
N ASN A 1 5.89 4.72 0.26
CA ASN A 1 5.18 5.87 -0.36
C ASN A 1 3.68 5.68 -0.22
N VAL A 2 2.97 6.77 0.01
CA VAL A 2 1.51 6.87 -0.12
C VAL A 2 1.22 7.45 -1.50
N ARG A 3 0.41 6.75 -2.29
CA ARG A 3 0.11 7.11 -3.69
C ARG A 3 -1.38 7.34 -3.92
N ARG A 4 -1.73 8.12 -4.94
CA ARG A 4 -3.13 8.32 -5.39
C ARG A 4 -3.69 7.19 -6.25
N ALA A 5 -2.84 6.32 -6.77
CA ALA A 5 -3.24 5.12 -7.49
C ALA A 5 -2.38 3.92 -7.03
N PRO A 6 -2.91 2.68 -7.08
CA PRO A 6 -2.19 1.47 -6.70
C PRO A 6 -1.22 1.01 -7.80
N ASN A 7 -0.34 1.89 -8.26
CA ASN A 7 0.72 1.63 -9.22
C ASN A 7 1.96 2.49 -8.91
N THR A 8 3.10 2.21 -9.54
CA THR A 8 4.37 2.91 -9.26
C THR A 8 4.49 4.28 -9.94
N SER A 9 3.62 4.60 -10.89
CA SER A 9 3.54 5.90 -11.57
C SER A 9 2.61 6.91 -10.89
N GLY A 10 1.74 6.46 -9.99
CA GLY A 10 0.78 7.32 -9.30
C GLY A 10 1.46 8.36 -8.41
N GLU A 11 0.88 9.56 -8.36
CA GLU A 11 1.35 10.70 -7.56
C GLU A 11 1.69 10.27 -6.13
N ILE A 12 2.91 10.59 -5.68
CA ILE A 12 3.36 10.37 -4.31
C ILE A 12 2.92 11.57 -3.47
N VAL A 13 2.12 11.33 -2.44
CA VAL A 13 1.54 12.40 -1.61
C VAL A 13 2.00 12.39 -0.16
N ALA A 14 2.59 11.28 0.29
CA ALA A 14 3.22 11.18 1.61
C ALA A 14 4.15 9.95 1.66
N GLN A 15 4.83 9.78 2.79
CA GLN A 15 5.62 8.59 3.09
C GLN A 15 5.43 8.17 4.54
N TYR A 16 5.29 6.86 4.78
CA TYR A 16 5.38 6.27 6.11
C TYR A 16 6.82 5.82 6.37
N LYS A 17 7.34 6.21 7.53
CA LYS A 17 8.62 5.76 8.07
C LYS A 17 8.42 4.50 8.93
N LYS A 18 9.51 3.75 9.12
CA LYS A 18 9.52 2.55 10.00
C LYS A 18 8.94 2.89 11.38
N GLY A 19 8.07 2.02 11.88
CA GLY A 19 7.41 2.15 13.19
C GLY A 19 6.11 2.95 13.18
N GLN A 20 5.79 3.67 12.10
CA GLN A 20 4.50 4.35 11.99
C GLN A 20 3.37 3.37 11.71
N THR A 21 2.17 3.71 12.20
CA THR A 21 0.96 2.90 12.04
C THR A 21 -0.05 3.61 11.15
N ILE A 22 -0.78 2.83 10.38
CA ILE A 22 -1.86 3.25 9.49
C ILE A 22 -3.06 2.34 9.71
N LYS A 23 -4.27 2.94 9.76
CA LYS A 23 -5.52 2.19 9.67
C LYS A 23 -5.96 2.17 8.21
N TYR A 24 -6.32 1.00 7.71
CA TYR A 24 -6.77 0.78 6.35
C TYR A 24 -8.06 -0.05 6.37
N ASP A 25 -8.83 0.03 5.30
CA ASP A 25 -10.13 -0.64 5.18
C ASP A 25 -10.22 -1.55 3.94
N LEU A 26 -9.17 -1.56 3.11
CA LEU A 26 -9.15 -2.30 1.86
C LEU A 26 -7.76 -2.85 1.58
N VAL A 27 -7.73 -4.11 1.14
CA VAL A 27 -6.53 -4.84 0.69
C VAL A 27 -6.72 -5.22 -0.77
N ILE A 28 -5.69 -4.98 -1.59
CA ILE A 28 -5.65 -5.41 -3.00
C ILE A 28 -4.45 -6.32 -3.14
N ILE A 29 -4.66 -7.52 -3.66
CA ILE A 29 -3.61 -8.51 -3.88
C ILE A 29 -3.29 -8.55 -5.37
N ASP A 30 -2.00 -8.60 -5.68
CA ASP A 30 -1.45 -8.78 -7.01
C ASP A 30 -1.90 -7.75 -8.06
N LEU A 31 -1.90 -6.48 -7.66
CA LEU A 31 -2.13 -5.37 -8.59
C LEU A 31 -0.81 -4.63 -8.83
N ASN A 32 -0.38 -4.57 -10.09
CA ASN A 32 0.88 -3.95 -10.50
C ASN A 32 2.11 -4.51 -9.74
N GLY A 33 2.10 -5.80 -9.41
CA GLY A 33 3.21 -6.51 -8.76
C GLY A 33 3.35 -6.30 -7.25
N PHE A 34 2.30 -5.79 -6.58
CA PHE A 34 2.31 -5.61 -5.12
C PHE A 34 1.00 -6.00 -4.46
N VAL A 35 1.10 -6.30 -3.15
CA VAL A 35 -0.01 -6.15 -2.22
C VAL A 35 -0.13 -4.67 -1.85
N TRP A 36 -1.34 -4.13 -1.92
CA TRP A 36 -1.65 -2.77 -1.49
C TRP A 36 -2.62 -2.78 -0.32
N ILE A 37 -2.42 -1.84 0.61
CA ILE A 37 -3.46 -1.40 1.53
C ILE A 37 -3.98 -0.04 1.10
N SER A 38 -5.24 0.25 1.42
CA SER A 38 -5.88 1.50 1.04
C SER A 38 -6.73 2.08 2.18
N TYR A 39 -6.76 3.42 2.24
CA TYR A 39 -7.45 4.19 3.27
C TYR A 39 -7.89 5.56 2.73
N ILE A 40 -8.86 6.21 3.39
CA ILE A 40 -9.17 7.64 3.15
C ILE A 40 -8.29 8.47 4.08
N GLY A 41 -7.47 9.35 3.52
CA GLY A 41 -6.61 10.25 4.30
C GLY A 41 -7.32 11.54 4.74
N GLY A 42 -6.64 12.39 5.51
CA GLY A 42 -7.19 13.67 5.99
C GLY A 42 -7.64 14.63 4.89
N SER A 43 -7.13 14.46 3.65
CA SER A 43 -7.58 15.21 2.47
C SER A 43 -8.92 14.73 1.88
N GLY A 44 -9.59 13.73 2.47
CA GLY A 44 -10.82 13.10 1.93
C GLY A 44 -10.60 12.17 0.72
N LYS A 45 -9.43 12.22 0.10
CA LYS A 45 -9.02 11.36 -1.02
C LYS A 45 -8.53 9.97 -0.57
N ARG A 46 -8.80 8.95 -1.39
CA ARG A 46 -8.26 7.59 -1.26
C ARG A 46 -6.75 7.55 -1.54
N ASN A 47 -6.05 6.73 -0.76
CA ASN A 47 -4.61 6.58 -0.76
C ASN A 47 -4.22 5.11 -0.75
N TYR A 48 -3.10 4.79 -1.42
CA TYR A 48 -2.60 3.43 -1.58
C TYR A 48 -1.16 3.32 -1.09
N VAL A 49 -0.87 2.24 -0.35
CA VAL A 49 0.48 1.93 0.14
C VAL A 49 0.82 0.49 -0.22
N ALA A 50 1.88 0.30 -0.99
CA ALA A 50 2.42 -1.02 -1.28
C ALA A 50 3.05 -1.63 -0.02
N THR A 51 2.73 -2.89 0.27
CA THR A 51 3.20 -3.61 1.46
C THR A 51 4.09 -4.80 1.12
N GLY A 52 4.44 -4.96 -0.15
CA GLY A 52 5.47 -5.86 -0.64
C GLY A 52 5.09 -6.51 -1.96
N ALA A 53 6.07 -7.16 -2.57
CA ALA A 53 5.96 -7.68 -3.92
C ALA A 53 5.02 -8.88 -4.01
N THR A 54 4.44 -9.08 -5.18
CA THR A 54 3.66 -10.26 -5.55
C THR A 54 4.20 -10.88 -6.83
N LYS A 55 3.93 -12.18 -7.00
CA LYS A 55 4.17 -12.94 -8.22
C LYS A 55 3.12 -14.06 -8.28
N ASN A 56 2.45 -14.20 -9.43
CA ASN A 56 1.45 -15.23 -9.68
C ASN A 56 0.31 -15.27 -8.64
N GLY A 57 -0.28 -14.11 -8.30
CA GLY A 57 -1.38 -14.02 -7.33
C GLY A 57 -0.96 -14.06 -5.86
N GLU A 58 0.30 -14.36 -5.57
CA GLU A 58 0.78 -14.57 -4.21
C GLU A 58 1.89 -13.58 -3.84
N ARG A 59 2.08 -13.40 -2.53
CA ARG A 59 3.16 -12.57 -2.02
C ARG A 59 4.52 -13.19 -2.34
N PHE A 60 5.43 -12.40 -2.90
CA PHE A 60 6.78 -12.80 -3.24
C PHE A 60 7.78 -12.12 -2.29
N GLY A 61 8.12 -12.82 -1.21
CA GLY A 61 9.00 -12.33 -0.14
C GLY A 61 8.27 -11.70 1.05
N SER A 62 9.03 -11.21 2.03
CA SER A 62 8.48 -10.70 3.29
C SER A 62 7.62 -9.44 3.10
N ALA A 63 6.66 -9.26 4.00
CA ALA A 63 5.90 -8.02 4.08
C ALA A 63 6.71 -6.85 4.60
N TRP A 64 6.41 -5.67 4.06
CA TRP A 64 7.03 -4.39 4.45
C TRP A 64 6.26 -3.77 5.62
N GLY A 65 6.08 -4.54 6.68
CA GLY A 65 5.29 -4.16 7.85
C GLY A 65 4.72 -5.39 8.56
N THR A 66 4.06 -5.13 9.69
CA THR A 66 3.28 -6.11 10.44
C THR A 66 1.80 -5.76 10.35
N PHE A 67 0.95 -6.77 10.37
CA PHE A 67 -0.51 -6.66 10.22
C PHE A 67 -1.17 -7.35 11.40
N LYS A 68 -2.27 -6.76 11.89
CA LYS A 68 -3.04 -7.25 13.04
C LYS A 68 -4.52 -6.99 12.82
#